data_AF-A0A2E2ZB44-F1
#
_entry.id   AF-A0A2E2ZB44-F1
#
_cell.length_a   1.000
_cell.length_b   1.000
_cell.length_c   1.000
_cell.angle_alpha   90.00
_cell.angle_beta   90.00
_cell.angle_gamma   90.00
#
_symmetry.space_group_name_H-M   'P 1'
#
loop_
_entity.id
_entity.type
_entity.pdbx_description
1 polymer ?
#
loop_
_entity_poly.entity_id
_entity_poly.type
_entity_poly.pdbx_seq_one_letter_code
_entity_poly.pdbx_strand_id
1 'polypeptide(L)'
;AGVSNKVDRWLQADSSSIINIRKKIEKYQSQIMKIPNLTDILQLLSLCFGVTAIAHLGSDIIAPFIKNNAPGLSRFSLTSNFFWIIVISTTIALFLSFTKIKNLEGVGASRVGSVFLYILITTIGMKMNILAIFDRPGLFIIGLLWMLIHVTIMILVAKIIKAPFFFLAVGSQANVGGAASAPIVASAFHPSLAPVGVLLAVLGYALGTYGAWICGVLLELASNSVI
;
A
#
# COMPACT_ATOMS: atom_id res chain seq x y z
N ALA A 1 6.98 -14.60 11.32
CA ALA A 1 5.96 -15.62 11.70
C ALA A 1 5.69 -15.67 13.21
N GLY A 2 6.71 -15.81 14.08
CA GLY A 2 6.48 -16.02 15.53
C GLY A 2 5.94 -14.80 16.32
N VAL A 3 6.18 -13.57 15.87
CA VAL A 3 5.70 -12.36 16.57
C VAL A 3 4.21 -12.11 16.33
N SER A 4 3.70 -12.37 15.12
CA SER A 4 2.26 -12.18 14.79
C SER A 4 1.38 -12.99 15.74
N ASN A 5 1.64 -14.30 15.89
CA ASN A 5 0.81 -15.16 16.75
C ASN A 5 0.78 -14.72 18.22
N LYS A 6 1.90 -14.15 18.73
CA LYS A 6 1.95 -13.61 20.09
C LYS A 6 1.10 -12.35 20.22
N VAL A 7 1.19 -11.43 19.26
CA VAL A 7 0.41 -10.19 19.25
C VAL A 7 -1.07 -10.48 19.00
N ASP A 8 -1.40 -11.39 18.09
CA ASP A 8 -2.76 -11.83 17.80
C ASP A 8 -3.43 -12.43 19.06
N ARG A 9 -2.70 -13.25 19.83
CA ARG A 9 -3.18 -13.79 21.11
C ARG A 9 -3.41 -12.70 22.15
N TRP A 10 -2.54 -11.68 22.18
CA TRP A 10 -2.70 -10.53 23.08
C TRP A 10 -3.88 -9.63 22.69
N LEU A 11 -4.14 -9.47 21.39
CA LEU A 11 -5.30 -8.77 20.83
C LEU A 11 -6.60 -9.59 20.91
N GLN A 12 -6.53 -10.86 21.33
CA GLN A 12 -7.63 -11.83 21.27
C GLN A 12 -8.24 -11.93 19.86
N ALA A 13 -7.40 -11.77 18.84
CA ALA A 13 -7.83 -11.66 17.45
C ALA A 13 -8.10 -13.02 16.81
N ASP A 14 -9.14 -13.09 15.96
CA ASP A 14 -9.36 -14.25 15.11
C ASP A 14 -8.55 -14.14 13.82
N SER A 15 -7.42 -14.86 13.77
CA SER A 15 -6.53 -14.93 12.61
C SER A 15 -6.92 -16.01 11.59
N SER A 16 -8.02 -16.74 11.79
CA SER A 16 -8.46 -17.85 10.95
C SER A 16 -8.58 -17.47 9.48
N SER A 17 -9.18 -16.31 9.18
CA SER A 17 -9.35 -15.78 7.82
C SER A 17 -8.02 -15.61 7.08
N ILE A 18 -7.01 -15.07 7.75
CA ILE A 18 -5.68 -14.83 7.15
C ILE A 18 -4.94 -16.14 6.96
N ILE A 19 -5.01 -17.04 7.93
CA ILE A 19 -4.41 -18.37 7.86
C ILE A 19 -5.03 -19.16 6.69
N ASN A 20 -6.35 -19.08 6.51
CA ASN A 20 -7.06 -19.75 5.41
C ASN A 20 -6.64 -19.20 4.04
N ILE A 21 -6.56 -17.87 3.90
CA ILE A 21 -6.07 -17.24 2.65
C ILE A 21 -4.65 -17.68 2.36
N ARG A 22 -3.76 -17.61 3.35
CA ARG A 22 -2.36 -18.03 3.21
C ARG A 22 -2.24 -19.49 2.79
N LYS A 23 -2.92 -20.40 3.48
CA LYS A 23 -2.93 -21.84 3.13
C LYS A 23 -3.46 -22.08 1.71
N LYS A 24 -4.49 -21.33 1.30
CA LYS A 24 -5.05 -21.43 -0.06
C LYS A 24 -4.03 -20.98 -1.11
N ILE A 25 -3.31 -19.90 -0.86
CA ILE A 25 -2.26 -19.39 -1.75
C ILE A 25 -1.09 -20.37 -1.81
N GLU A 26 -0.60 -20.86 -0.66
CA GLU A 26 0.51 -21.82 -0.59
C GLU A 26 0.15 -23.13 -1.32
N LYS A 27 -1.06 -23.65 -1.11
CA LYS A 27 -1.56 -24.83 -1.83
C LYS A 27 -1.63 -24.58 -3.33
N TYR A 28 -2.17 -23.44 -3.76
CA TYR A 28 -2.22 -23.09 -5.18
C TYR A 28 -0.82 -23.00 -5.79
N GLN A 29 0.11 -22.29 -5.14
CA GLN A 29 1.49 -22.18 -5.59
C GLN A 29 2.16 -23.54 -5.72
N SER A 30 2.00 -24.44 -4.74
CA SER A 30 2.58 -25.78 -4.80
C SER A 30 2.08 -26.62 -5.99
N GLN A 31 0.86 -26.35 -6.48
CA GLN A 31 0.28 -27.07 -7.61
C GLN A 31 0.78 -26.55 -8.96
N ILE A 32 1.19 -25.29 -9.05
CA ILE A 32 1.58 -24.64 -10.30
C ILE A 32 3.08 -24.35 -10.42
N MET A 33 3.84 -24.58 -9.34
CA MET A 33 5.26 -24.24 -9.27
C MET A 33 6.04 -25.00 -10.35
N LYS A 34 6.86 -24.26 -11.12
CA LYS A 34 7.78 -24.82 -12.09
C LYS A 34 9.12 -24.08 -12.06
N ILE A 35 10.17 -24.73 -12.56
CA ILE A 35 11.46 -24.08 -12.78
C ILE A 35 11.32 -23.17 -14.01
N PRO A 36 11.53 -21.84 -13.86
CA PRO A 36 11.35 -20.90 -14.94
C PRO A 36 12.50 -21.01 -15.95
N ASN A 37 12.18 -20.97 -17.25
CA ASN A 37 13.17 -20.78 -18.31
C ASN A 37 13.26 -19.31 -18.75
N LEU A 38 14.20 -18.98 -19.64
CA LEU A 38 14.38 -17.60 -20.12
C LEU A 38 13.10 -17.03 -20.75
N THR A 39 12.40 -17.84 -21.55
CA THR A 39 11.15 -17.44 -22.20
C THR A 39 10.07 -17.08 -21.18
N ASP A 40 9.93 -17.87 -20.11
CA ASP A 40 8.97 -17.60 -19.04
C ASP A 40 9.26 -16.26 -18.34
N ILE A 41 10.55 -15.97 -18.08
CA ILE A 41 10.98 -14.70 -17.47
C ILE A 41 10.70 -13.53 -18.42
N LEU A 42 11.04 -13.66 -19.69
CA LEU A 42 10.78 -12.61 -20.69
C LEU A 42 9.29 -12.35 -20.87
N GLN A 43 8.45 -13.39 -20.89
CA GLN A 43 6.99 -13.25 -20.95
C GLN A 43 6.44 -12.54 -19.71
N LEU A 44 6.92 -12.92 -18.52
CA LEU A 44 6.54 -12.28 -17.27
C LEU A 44 6.91 -10.79 -17.29
N LEU A 45 8.16 -10.45 -17.61
CA LEU A 45 8.62 -9.06 -17.67
C LEU A 45 7.88 -8.26 -18.74
N SER A 46 7.69 -8.81 -19.94
CA SER A 46 6.96 -8.17 -21.03
C SER A 46 5.53 -7.82 -20.61
N LEU A 47 4.83 -8.75 -19.94
CA LEU A 47 3.50 -8.48 -19.42
C LEU A 47 3.52 -7.39 -18.33
N CYS A 48 4.43 -7.48 -17.37
CA CYS A 48 4.54 -6.50 -16.28
C CYS A 48 4.82 -5.09 -16.81
N PHE A 49 5.81 -4.93 -17.68
CA PHE A 49 6.14 -3.64 -18.28
C PHE A 49 5.06 -3.16 -19.26
N GLY A 50 4.42 -4.06 -20.00
CA GLY A 50 3.32 -3.73 -20.89
C GLY A 50 2.11 -3.16 -20.14
N VAL A 51 1.68 -3.82 -19.06
CA VAL A 51 0.60 -3.31 -18.20
C VAL A 51 1.00 -1.97 -17.56
N THR A 52 2.25 -1.83 -17.13
CA THR A 52 2.77 -0.58 -16.55
C THR A 52 2.74 0.55 -17.57
N ALA A 53 3.18 0.30 -18.81
CA ALA A 53 3.15 1.29 -19.89
C ALA A 53 1.72 1.73 -20.20
N ILE A 54 0.76 0.80 -20.30
CA ILE A 54 -0.66 1.12 -20.51
C ILE A 54 -1.20 1.98 -19.35
N ALA A 55 -0.83 1.66 -18.11
CA ALA A 55 -1.26 2.43 -16.95
C ALA A 55 -0.70 3.87 -16.95
N HIS A 56 0.56 4.05 -17.35
CA HIS A 56 1.15 5.37 -17.54
C HIS A 56 0.46 6.15 -18.66
N LEU A 57 0.28 5.55 -19.83
CA LEU A 57 -0.41 6.18 -20.96
C LEU A 57 -1.84 6.60 -20.59
N GLY A 58 -2.59 5.73 -19.90
CA GLY A 58 -3.94 6.07 -19.44
C GLY A 58 -3.94 7.18 -18.40
N SER A 59 -2.99 7.16 -17.45
CA SER A 59 -2.84 8.21 -16.45
C SER A 59 -2.54 9.58 -17.07
N ASP A 60 -1.62 9.63 -18.04
CA ASP A 60 -1.19 10.87 -18.71
C ASP A 60 -2.30 11.48 -19.56
N ILE A 61 -3.34 10.71 -19.90
CA ILE A 61 -4.54 11.21 -20.58
C ILE A 61 -5.60 11.63 -19.54
N ILE A 62 -5.91 10.76 -18.57
CA ILE A 62 -7.03 10.94 -17.65
C ILE A 62 -6.78 12.06 -16.65
N ALA A 63 -5.61 12.09 -16.01
CA ALA A 63 -5.36 13.06 -14.95
C ALA A 63 -5.32 14.53 -15.46
N PRO A 64 -4.68 14.86 -16.60
CA PRO A 64 -4.78 16.20 -17.19
C PRO A 64 -6.18 16.53 -17.69
N PHE A 65 -6.90 15.55 -18.26
CA PHE A 65 -8.29 15.75 -18.68
C PHE A 65 -9.18 16.16 -17.50
N ILE A 66 -9.08 15.46 -16.36
CA ILE A 66 -9.81 15.79 -15.14
C ILE A 66 -9.37 17.16 -14.60
N LYS A 67 -8.07 17.45 -14.62
CA LYS A 67 -7.54 18.74 -14.16
C LYS A 67 -8.13 19.92 -14.93
N ASN A 68 -8.28 19.80 -16.25
CA ASN A 68 -8.77 20.88 -17.10
C ASN A 68 -10.30 21.01 -17.09
N ASN A 69 -11.04 19.90 -17.06
CA ASN A 69 -12.50 19.92 -17.17
C ASN A 69 -13.22 19.97 -15.82
N ALA A 70 -12.58 19.47 -14.75
CA ALA A 70 -13.20 19.38 -13.44
C ALA A 70 -12.15 19.63 -12.33
N PRO A 71 -11.58 20.84 -12.24
CA PRO A 71 -10.52 21.15 -11.27
C PRO A 71 -10.97 20.98 -9.82
N GLY A 72 -12.29 21.03 -9.54
CA GLY A 72 -12.86 20.73 -8.23
C GLY A 72 -12.57 19.30 -7.74
N LEU A 73 -12.30 18.36 -8.65
CA LEU A 73 -11.97 16.97 -8.32
C LEU A 73 -10.52 16.79 -7.82
N SER A 74 -9.69 17.83 -7.88
CA SER A 74 -8.34 17.83 -7.27
C SER A 74 -8.39 17.49 -5.78
N ARG A 75 -9.47 17.89 -5.09
CA ARG A 75 -9.72 17.58 -3.67
C ARG A 75 -9.87 16.08 -3.39
N PHE A 76 -10.22 15.29 -4.40
CA PHE A 76 -10.33 13.84 -4.32
C PHE A 76 -9.07 13.11 -4.82
N SER A 77 -7.96 13.83 -5.05
CA SER A 77 -6.74 13.28 -5.65
C SER A 77 -6.92 12.68 -7.06
N LEU A 78 -8.06 12.95 -7.71
CA LEU A 78 -8.36 12.43 -9.06
C LEU A 78 -7.55 13.11 -10.17
N THR A 79 -6.85 14.19 -9.85
CA THR A 79 -5.86 14.82 -10.72
C THR A 79 -4.45 14.24 -10.55
N SER A 80 -4.26 13.25 -9.67
CA SER A 80 -2.97 12.62 -9.42
C SER A 80 -2.69 11.53 -10.46
N ASN A 81 -1.57 11.66 -11.18
CA ASN A 81 -1.09 10.60 -12.06
C ASN A 81 -0.89 9.28 -11.32
N PHE A 82 -0.30 9.36 -10.12
CA PHE A 82 -0.03 8.18 -9.31
C PHE A 82 -1.32 7.40 -8.96
N PHE A 83 -2.41 8.11 -8.65
CA PHE A 83 -3.70 7.47 -8.38
C PHE A 83 -4.18 6.64 -9.57
N TRP A 84 -4.17 7.22 -10.78
CA TRP A 84 -4.64 6.53 -11.98
C TRP A 84 -3.73 5.39 -12.43
N ILE A 85 -2.40 5.53 -12.27
CA ILE A 85 -1.47 4.42 -12.53
C ILE A 85 -1.84 3.20 -11.69
N ILE A 86 -2.09 3.38 -10.38
CA ILE A 86 -2.46 2.26 -9.50
C ILE A 86 -3.83 1.70 -9.87
N VAL A 87 -4.84 2.55 -10.08
CA VAL A 87 -6.20 2.10 -10.43
C VAL A 87 -6.21 1.31 -11.73
N ILE A 88 -5.57 1.82 -12.78
CA ILE A 88 -5.54 1.15 -14.09
C ILE A 88 -4.72 -0.15 -14.02
N SER A 89 -3.52 -0.11 -13.44
CA SER A 89 -2.66 -1.30 -13.35
C SER A 89 -3.33 -2.42 -12.55
N THR A 90 -3.95 -2.09 -11.41
CA THR A 90 -4.65 -3.08 -10.57
C THR A 90 -5.92 -3.61 -11.24
N THR A 91 -6.66 -2.76 -11.96
CA THR A 91 -7.85 -3.19 -12.72
C THR A 91 -7.47 -4.17 -13.83
N ILE A 92 -6.42 -3.84 -14.61
CA ILE A 92 -5.91 -4.73 -15.66
C ILE A 92 -5.39 -6.02 -15.04
N ALA A 93 -4.57 -5.95 -13.99
CA ALA A 93 -4.03 -7.14 -13.33
C ALA A 93 -5.14 -8.05 -12.77
N LEU A 94 -6.19 -7.48 -12.19
CA LEU A 94 -7.35 -8.21 -11.70
C LEU A 94 -8.11 -8.88 -12.85
N PHE A 95 -8.31 -8.17 -13.97
CA PHE A 95 -8.94 -8.75 -15.16
C PHE A 95 -8.11 -9.92 -15.72
N LEU A 96 -6.79 -9.73 -15.85
CA LEU A 96 -5.87 -10.78 -16.31
C LEU A 96 -5.82 -11.97 -15.35
N SER A 97 -6.09 -11.78 -14.06
CA SER A 97 -6.12 -12.87 -13.06
C SER A 97 -7.23 -13.91 -13.32
N PHE A 98 -8.27 -13.53 -14.07
CA PHE A 98 -9.31 -14.48 -14.50
C PHE A 98 -8.89 -15.31 -15.72
N THR A 99 -7.81 -14.94 -16.40
CA THR A 99 -7.32 -15.60 -17.61
C THR A 99 -6.22 -16.63 -17.31
N LYS A 100 -5.69 -17.28 -18.35
CA LYS A 100 -4.55 -18.22 -18.24
C LYS A 100 -3.26 -17.56 -17.74
N ILE A 101 -3.17 -16.22 -17.80
CA ILE A 101 -2.02 -15.43 -17.35
C ILE A 101 -1.72 -15.62 -15.87
N LYS A 102 -2.72 -15.96 -15.04
CA LYS A 102 -2.50 -16.28 -13.62
C LYS A 102 -1.48 -17.40 -13.37
N ASN A 103 -1.26 -18.29 -14.35
CA ASN A 103 -0.29 -19.37 -14.25
C ASN A 103 1.17 -18.87 -14.23
N LEU A 104 1.42 -17.60 -14.58
CA LEU A 104 2.74 -16.96 -14.41
C LEU A 104 3.16 -16.88 -12.93
N GLU A 105 2.23 -17.02 -11.98
CA GLU A 105 2.58 -17.19 -10.58
C GLU A 105 3.45 -18.44 -10.35
N GLY A 106 3.25 -19.51 -11.14
CA GLY A 106 4.05 -20.74 -11.09
C GLY A 106 5.50 -20.57 -11.55
N VAL A 107 5.76 -19.57 -12.41
CA VAL A 107 7.10 -19.12 -12.81
C VAL A 107 7.77 -18.32 -11.69
N GLY A 108 6.97 -17.68 -10.83
CA GLY A 108 7.43 -16.85 -9.71
C GLY A 108 7.12 -15.36 -9.87
N ALA A 109 6.00 -14.99 -10.48
CA ALA A 109 5.56 -13.59 -10.62
C ALA A 109 5.65 -12.80 -9.29
N SER A 110 5.12 -13.35 -8.19
CA SER A 110 5.23 -12.71 -6.85
C SER A 110 6.67 -12.52 -6.35
N ARG A 111 7.60 -13.43 -6.70
CA ARG A 111 9.03 -13.30 -6.33
C ARG A 111 9.70 -12.17 -7.11
N VAL A 112 9.46 -12.10 -8.41
CA VAL A 112 9.97 -11.03 -9.27
C VAL A 112 9.38 -9.67 -8.85
N GLY A 113 8.07 -9.62 -8.56
CA GLY A 113 7.44 -8.43 -8.01
C GLY A 113 8.11 -7.97 -6.71
N SER A 114 8.48 -8.89 -5.82
CA SER A 114 9.19 -8.57 -4.58
C SER A 114 10.58 -7.95 -4.81
N VAL A 115 11.28 -8.35 -5.87
CA VAL A 115 12.55 -7.72 -6.27
C VAL A 115 12.31 -6.26 -6.66
N PHE A 116 11.31 -5.97 -7.50
CA PHE A 116 10.98 -4.59 -7.86
C PHE A 116 10.53 -3.76 -6.65
N LEU A 117 9.80 -4.35 -5.70
CA LEU A 117 9.46 -3.68 -4.44
C LEU A 117 10.74 -3.30 -3.67
N TYR A 118 11.72 -4.20 -3.53
CA TYR A 118 12.98 -3.90 -2.86
C TYR A 118 13.82 -2.84 -3.58
N ILE A 119 13.83 -2.82 -4.91
CA ILE A 119 14.47 -1.75 -5.68
C ILE A 119 13.78 -0.40 -5.42
N LEU A 120 12.44 -0.35 -5.42
CA LEU A 120 11.68 0.85 -5.14
C LEU A 120 12.02 1.42 -3.75
N ILE A 121 12.03 0.56 -2.73
CA ILE A 121 12.31 0.96 -1.34
C ILE A 121 13.73 1.49 -1.21
N THR A 122 14.69 0.80 -1.81
CA THR A 122 16.10 1.23 -1.82
C THR A 122 16.21 2.61 -2.46
N THR A 123 15.51 2.84 -3.57
CA THR A 123 15.50 4.13 -4.25
C THR A 123 14.89 5.25 -3.39
N ILE A 124 13.82 4.96 -2.65
CA ILE A 124 13.22 5.93 -1.72
C ILE A 124 14.16 6.22 -0.55
N GLY A 125 14.76 5.18 0.04
CA GLY A 125 15.69 5.31 1.14
C GLY A 125 16.94 6.11 0.78
N MET A 126 17.49 5.92 -0.43
CA MET A 126 18.65 6.68 -0.92
C MET A 126 18.37 8.18 -1.10
N LYS A 127 17.11 8.59 -1.25
CA LYS A 127 16.72 10.02 -1.35
C LYS A 127 16.59 10.71 0.02
N MET A 128 16.65 9.98 1.12
CA MET A 128 16.47 10.52 2.47
C MET A 128 17.74 11.22 2.97
N ASN A 129 17.62 12.49 3.37
CA ASN A 129 18.67 13.19 4.10
C ASN A 129 18.46 13.05 5.61
N ILE A 130 19.24 12.18 6.26
CA ILE A 130 19.12 11.91 7.70
C ILE A 130 19.60 13.10 8.54
N LEU A 131 20.56 13.90 8.05
CA LEU A 131 21.12 15.03 8.80
C LEU A 131 20.13 16.18 8.98
N ALA A 132 19.06 16.24 8.18
CA ALA A 132 17.99 17.23 8.30
C ALA A 132 17.26 17.20 9.66
N ILE A 133 17.44 16.12 10.44
CA ILE A 133 16.92 16.02 11.82
C ILE A 133 17.50 17.11 12.75
N PHE A 134 18.75 17.50 12.53
CA PHE A 134 19.44 18.49 13.36
C PHE A 134 19.01 19.92 13.05
N ASP A 135 18.52 20.17 11.83
CA ASP A 135 18.09 21.51 11.41
C ASP A 135 16.75 21.92 12.05
N ARG A 136 15.86 20.96 12.29
CA ARG A 136 14.51 21.20 12.83
C ARG A 136 14.06 20.13 13.84
N PRO A 137 14.72 20.04 15.01
CA PRO A 137 14.40 19.01 16.01
C PRO A 137 12.96 19.11 16.53
N GLY A 138 12.37 20.31 16.55
CA GLY A 138 10.98 20.52 16.95
C GLY A 138 9.97 19.73 16.11
N LEU A 139 10.18 19.61 14.79
CA LEU A 139 9.29 18.84 13.90
C LEU A 139 9.34 17.33 14.22
N PHE A 140 10.49 16.83 14.66
CA PHE A 140 10.62 15.44 15.08
C PHE A 140 9.86 15.12 16.37
N ILE A 141 9.89 16.03 17.35
CA ILE A 141 9.12 15.86 18.59
C ILE A 141 7.62 15.82 18.29
N ILE A 142 7.14 16.74 17.45
CA ILE A 142 5.73 16.77 17.01
C ILE A 142 5.38 15.47 16.28
N GLY A 143 6.24 15.02 15.35
CA GLY A 143 6.05 13.76 14.64
C GLY A 143 6.03 12.54 15.58
N LEU A 144 6.89 12.52 16.59
CA LEU A 144 6.93 11.43 17.58
C LEU A 144 5.66 11.41 18.42
N LEU A 145 5.21 12.57 18.90
CA LEU A 145 3.95 12.69 19.63
C LEU A 145 2.76 12.23 18.77
N TRP A 146 2.73 12.65 17.51
CA TRP A 146 1.72 12.22 16.54
C TRP A 146 1.72 10.70 16.37
N MET A 147 2.90 10.10 16.20
CA MET A 147 3.03 8.65 16.06
C MET A 147 2.61 7.89 17.31
N LEU A 148 2.88 8.42 18.50
CA LEU A 148 2.42 7.84 19.75
C LEU A 148 0.89 7.83 19.81
N ILE A 149 0.24 8.95 19.49
CA ILE A 149 -1.23 9.06 19.47
C ILE A 149 -1.80 8.08 18.44
N HIS A 150 -1.28 8.11 17.21
CA HIS A 150 -1.70 7.23 16.11
C HIS A 150 -1.61 5.75 16.47
N VAL A 151 -0.45 5.29 16.94
CA VAL A 151 -0.23 3.88 17.31
C VAL A 151 -1.13 3.48 18.48
N THR A 152 -1.31 4.36 19.46
CA THR A 152 -2.18 4.10 20.61
C THR A 152 -3.63 3.91 20.19
N ILE A 153 -4.16 4.81 19.35
CA ILE A 153 -5.53 4.71 18.82
C ILE A 153 -5.67 3.44 17.99
N MET A 154 -4.72 3.16 17.10
CA MET A 154 -4.76 1.96 16.25
C MET A 154 -4.77 0.67 17.07
N ILE A 155 -3.94 0.56 18.10
CA ILE A 155 -3.91 -0.61 19.00
C ILE A 155 -5.22 -0.73 19.79
N LEU A 156 -5.74 0.38 20.31
CA LEU A 156 -6.99 0.41 21.05
C LEU A 156 -8.17 -0.06 20.18
N VAL A 157 -8.29 0.48 18.97
CA VAL A 157 -9.32 0.07 18.00
C VAL A 157 -9.15 -1.40 17.64
N ALA A 158 -7.92 -1.84 17.33
CA ALA A 158 -7.66 -3.25 17.01
C ALA A 158 -8.07 -4.20 18.15
N LYS A 159 -7.89 -3.78 19.41
CA LYS A 159 -8.31 -4.56 20.57
C LYS A 159 -9.84 -4.59 20.74
N ILE A 160 -10.53 -3.48 20.49
CA ILE A 160 -12.00 -3.41 20.57
C ILE A 160 -12.64 -4.35 19.55
N ILE A 161 -12.18 -4.30 18.29
CA ILE A 161 -12.75 -5.12 17.21
C ILE A 161 -12.11 -6.50 17.10
N LYS A 162 -11.15 -6.83 17.97
CA LYS A 162 -10.36 -8.07 17.94
C LYS A 162 -9.73 -8.33 16.56
N ALA A 163 -9.18 -7.28 15.95
CA ALA A 163 -8.57 -7.36 14.63
C ALA A 163 -7.20 -8.05 14.67
N PRO A 164 -6.91 -8.93 13.70
CA PRO A 164 -5.57 -9.47 13.50
C PRO A 164 -4.49 -8.40 13.34
N PHE A 165 -3.30 -8.71 13.84
CA PHE A 165 -2.10 -7.88 13.74
C PHE A 165 -1.76 -7.50 12.30
N PHE A 166 -2.07 -8.37 11.33
CA PHE A 166 -1.93 -8.06 9.91
C PHE A 166 -2.65 -6.75 9.51
N PHE A 167 -3.93 -6.62 9.88
CA PHE A 167 -4.72 -5.43 9.52
C PHE A 167 -4.23 -4.20 10.26
N LEU A 168 -3.84 -4.35 11.53
CA LEU A 168 -3.21 -3.29 12.31
C LEU A 168 -1.91 -2.78 11.66
N ALA A 169 -1.01 -3.69 11.29
CA ALA A 169 0.31 -3.37 10.76
C ALA A 169 0.23 -2.79 9.33
N VAL A 170 -0.50 -3.44 8.43
CA VAL A 170 -0.65 -2.97 7.05
C VAL A 170 -1.48 -1.69 6.99
N GLY A 171 -2.56 -1.60 7.77
CA GLY A 171 -3.39 -0.39 7.88
C GLY A 171 -2.59 0.80 8.41
N SER A 172 -1.85 0.64 9.51
CA SER A 172 -1.01 1.72 10.03
C SER A 172 0.02 2.20 9.00
N GLN A 173 0.64 1.29 8.24
CA GLN A 173 1.58 1.69 7.22
C GLN A 173 0.91 2.35 6.02
N ALA A 174 -0.29 1.95 5.64
CA ALA A 174 -1.07 2.61 4.61
C ALA A 174 -1.37 4.07 4.95
N ASN A 175 -1.58 4.39 6.24
CA ASN A 175 -1.82 5.76 6.70
C ASN A 175 -0.56 6.60 6.87
N VAL A 176 0.56 6.02 7.32
CA VAL A 176 1.78 6.78 7.68
C VAL A 176 2.85 6.70 6.59
N GLY A 177 3.24 5.50 6.17
CA GLY A 177 4.31 5.31 5.18
C GLY A 177 3.82 5.08 3.76
N GLY A 178 2.49 5.11 3.55
CA GLY A 178 1.83 5.17 2.26
C GLY A 178 2.23 4.04 1.32
N ALA A 179 2.31 4.37 0.03
CA ALA A 179 2.58 3.41 -1.04
C ALA A 179 4.00 2.81 -0.99
N ALA A 180 4.90 3.42 -0.21
CA ALA A 180 6.26 2.94 -0.05
C ALA A 180 6.31 1.76 0.93
N SER A 181 5.71 1.88 2.11
CA SER A 181 5.94 0.95 3.21
C SER A 181 4.80 -0.06 3.45
N ALA A 182 3.56 0.28 3.11
CA ALA A 182 2.42 -0.63 3.28
C ALA A 182 2.56 -1.94 2.50
N PRO A 183 3.03 -1.94 1.23
CA PRO A 183 3.25 -3.18 0.48
C PRO A 183 4.34 -4.06 1.08
N ILE A 184 5.36 -3.44 1.71
CA ILE A 184 6.46 -4.15 2.38
C ILE A 184 5.94 -4.89 3.61
N VAL A 185 5.18 -4.19 4.44
CA VAL A 185 4.65 -4.80 5.65
C VAL A 185 3.66 -5.90 5.29
N ALA A 186 2.86 -5.73 4.23
CA ALA A 186 2.01 -6.79 3.72
C ALA A 186 2.81 -7.99 3.18
N SER A 187 3.88 -7.74 2.40
CA SER A 187 4.72 -8.80 1.82
C SER A 187 5.49 -9.60 2.87
N ALA A 188 5.80 -8.98 4.02
CA ALA A 188 6.40 -9.66 5.17
C ALA A 188 5.49 -10.75 5.78
N PHE A 189 4.16 -10.67 5.57
CA PHE A 189 3.25 -11.77 5.90
C PHE A 189 3.17 -12.81 4.80
N HIS A 190 3.05 -12.37 3.54
CA HIS A 190 3.17 -13.20 2.35
C HIS A 190 3.40 -12.32 1.10
N PRO A 191 4.34 -12.63 0.19
CA PRO A 191 4.62 -11.79 -0.99
C PRO A 191 3.41 -11.40 -1.83
N SER A 192 2.48 -12.33 -2.03
CA SER A 192 1.23 -12.10 -2.79
C SER A 192 0.24 -11.14 -2.11
N LEU A 193 0.52 -10.69 -0.88
CA LEU A 193 -0.28 -9.66 -0.17
C LEU A 193 0.23 -8.24 -0.43
N ALA A 194 1.38 -8.05 -1.07
CA ALA A 194 1.87 -6.72 -1.42
C ALA A 194 0.85 -5.84 -2.17
N PRO A 195 0.07 -6.35 -3.16
CA PRO A 195 -0.95 -5.55 -3.86
C PRO A 195 -2.05 -5.04 -2.93
N VAL A 196 -2.41 -5.81 -1.89
CA VAL A 196 -3.39 -5.39 -0.88
C VAL A 196 -2.85 -4.18 -0.11
N GLY A 197 -1.56 -4.20 0.25
CA GLY A 197 -0.89 -3.06 0.88
C GLY A 197 -0.87 -1.81 -0.01
N VAL A 198 -0.63 -1.95 -1.32
CA VAL A 198 -0.66 -0.83 -2.29
C VAL A 198 -2.06 -0.20 -2.35
N LEU A 199 -3.11 -1.02 -2.49
CA LEU A 199 -4.48 -0.53 -2.55
C LEU A 199 -4.90 0.17 -1.25
N LEU A 200 -4.58 -0.43 -0.09
CA LEU A 200 -4.82 0.18 1.20
C LEU A 200 -4.11 1.53 1.35
N ALA A 201 -2.88 1.65 0.85
CA ALA A 201 -2.15 2.91 0.87
C ALA A 201 -2.81 3.99 -0.01
N VAL A 202 -3.32 3.64 -1.20
CA VAL A 202 -4.04 4.59 -2.05
C VAL A 202 -5.36 5.03 -1.40
N LEU A 203 -6.11 4.10 -0.81
CA LEU A 203 -7.31 4.43 -0.04
C LEU A 203 -6.98 5.31 1.17
N GLY A 204 -5.92 4.97 1.91
CA GLY A 204 -5.42 5.76 3.03
C GLY A 204 -5.03 7.17 2.62
N TYR A 205 -4.41 7.34 1.45
CA TYR A 205 -4.06 8.65 0.90
C TYR A 205 -5.31 9.48 0.54
N ALA A 206 -6.31 8.87 -0.11
CA ALA A 206 -7.56 9.55 -0.45
C ALA A 206 -8.32 10.00 0.81
N LEU A 207 -8.50 9.11 1.78
CA LEU A 207 -9.18 9.40 3.04
C LEU A 207 -8.38 10.40 3.90
N GLY A 208 -7.06 10.22 3.97
CA GLY A 208 -6.16 11.09 4.72
C GLY A 208 -6.14 12.53 4.20
N THR A 209 -6.18 12.71 2.88
CA THR A 209 -6.27 14.04 2.26
C THR A 209 -7.54 14.77 2.70
N TYR A 210 -8.68 14.07 2.72
CA TYR A 210 -9.95 14.65 3.15
C TYR A 210 -10.00 14.92 4.66
N GLY A 211 -9.52 13.97 5.45
CA GLY A 211 -9.39 14.13 6.90
C GLY A 211 -8.52 15.33 7.26
N ALA A 212 -7.36 15.48 6.60
CA ALA A 212 -6.47 16.63 6.80
C ALA A 212 -7.14 17.95 6.40
N TRP A 213 -7.90 17.97 5.31
CA TRP A 213 -8.67 19.15 4.91
C TRP A 213 -9.72 19.53 5.97
N ILE A 214 -10.49 18.57 6.48
CA ILE A 214 -11.45 18.82 7.57
C ILE A 214 -10.73 19.34 8.82
N CYS A 215 -9.62 18.70 9.22
CA CYS A 215 -8.82 19.17 10.35
C CYS A 215 -8.35 20.62 10.15
N GLY A 216 -7.94 20.99 8.93
CA GLY A 216 -7.57 22.37 8.59
C GLY A 216 -8.73 23.35 8.79
N VAL A 217 -9.93 23.01 8.30
CA VAL A 217 -11.14 23.83 8.48
C VAL A 217 -11.50 23.96 9.97
N LEU A 218 -11.42 22.86 10.74
CA LEU A 218 -11.69 22.90 12.18
C LEU A 218 -10.68 23.77 12.94
N LEU A 219 -9.41 23.73 12.56
CA LEU A 219 -8.37 24.59 13.14
C LEU A 219 -8.59 26.07 12.79
N GLU A 220 -8.98 26.37 11.56
CA GLU A 220 -9.34 27.73 11.14
C GLU A 220 -10.52 28.27 11.94
N LEU A 221 -11.59 27.47 12.09
CA LEU A 221 -12.74 27.83 12.91
C LEU A 221 -12.37 28.05 14.37
N ALA A 222 -11.55 27.17 14.95
CA ALA A 222 -11.07 27.31 16.31
C ALA A 222 -10.20 28.57 16.48
N SER A 223 -9.31 28.85 15.53
CA SER A 223 -8.44 30.04 15.54
C SER A 223 -9.24 31.34 15.42
N ASN A 224 -10.25 31.37 14.55
CA ASN A 224 -11.12 32.53 14.36
C ASN A 224 -12.13 32.73 15.50
N SER A 225 -12.36 31.69 16.34
CA SER A 225 -13.19 31.79 17.54
C SER A 225 -12.46 32.28 18.79
N VAL A 226 -11.13 32.45 18.71
CA VAL A 226 -10.24 32.86 19.83
C VAL A 226 -9.78 34.32 19.70
N ILE A 227 -10.30 35.07 18.71
CA ILE A 227 -10.15 36.52 18.53
C ILE A 227 -11.53 37.15 18.65
#